data_AF-A0A0C2XKI0-F1
#
_entry.id   AF-A0A0C2XKI0-F1
#
_cell.length_a   1.000
_cell.length_b   1.000
_cell.length_c   1.000
_cell.angle_alpha   90.00
_cell.angle_beta   90.00
_cell.angle_gamma   90.00
#
_symmetry.space_group_name_H-M   'P 1'
#
loop_
_entity.id
_entity.type
_entity.pdbx_description
1 polymer ?
#
loop_
_entity_poly.entity_id
_entity_poly.type
_entity_poly.pdbx_seq_one_letter_code
_entity_poly.pdbx_strand_id
1 'polypeptide(L)' 'MSGRQGGKLKPLKAAKKEKKEDTEEEQAFKEKKKAEADALKAAKERALKGGPLVGGGIKK' A
#
# COMPACT_ATOMS: atom_id res chain seq x y z
N MET A 1 20.02 -3.24 45.22
CA MET A 1 18.95 -2.88 46.18
C MET A 1 17.78 -2.32 45.39
N SER A 2 16.64 -3.00 45.51
CA SER A 2 15.34 -2.71 44.92
C SER A 2 14.86 -1.27 45.14
N GLY A 3 14.11 -0.76 44.17
CA GLY A 3 12.89 -0.03 44.49
C GLY A 3 12.96 1.49 44.38
N ARG A 4 12.68 2.01 43.18
CA ARG A 4 11.91 3.26 42.99
C ARG A 4 11.50 3.52 41.53
N GLN A 5 11.12 2.47 40.79
CA GLN A 5 10.50 2.60 39.47
C GLN A 5 9.02 2.19 39.49
N GLY A 6 8.37 2.39 40.65
CA GLY A 6 6.99 2.00 40.94
C GLY A 6 6.03 3.16 41.20
N GLY A 7 6.42 4.40 40.88
CA GLY A 7 5.46 5.50 40.80
C GLY A 7 5.01 5.61 39.35
N LYS A 8 3.70 5.63 39.08
CA LYS A 8 3.11 6.02 37.79
C LYS A 8 3.93 7.17 37.21
N LEU A 9 4.90 6.86 36.36
CA LEU A 9 5.37 7.78 35.36
C LEU A 9 4.08 8.02 34.59
N LYS A 10 3.52 9.23 34.74
CA LYS A 10 2.49 9.74 33.85
C LYS A 10 2.87 9.22 32.46
N PRO A 11 1.95 8.65 31.67
CA PRO A 11 2.28 8.25 30.32
C PRO A 11 2.64 9.51 29.52
N LEU A 12 3.85 10.04 29.72
CA LEU A 12 4.47 11.16 29.01
C LEU A 12 4.76 10.75 27.57
N LYS A 13 4.51 9.48 27.27
CA LYS A 13 4.53 8.88 25.96
C LYS A 13 3.36 7.91 25.81
N ALA A 14 2.16 8.31 26.27
CA ALA A 14 0.96 7.87 25.58
C ALA A 14 1.25 8.11 24.11
N ALA A 15 1.22 7.06 23.30
CA ALA A 15 1.47 7.17 21.88
C ALA A 15 0.64 8.36 21.41
N LYS A 16 1.30 9.46 21.06
CA LYS A 16 0.78 10.32 20.02
C LYS A 16 0.76 9.38 18.83
N LYS A 17 -0.33 8.60 18.74
CA LYS A 17 -0.96 8.32 17.48
C LYS A 17 -1.25 9.70 16.95
N GLU A 18 -0.21 10.31 16.39
CA GLU A 18 -0.33 11.15 15.22
C GLU A 18 -1.24 10.31 14.35
N LYS A 19 -2.53 10.65 14.42
CA LYS A 19 -3.46 10.31 13.39
C LYS A 19 -2.72 10.84 12.17
N LYS A 20 -2.15 9.93 11.37
CA LYS A 20 -1.79 10.26 10.02
C LYS A 20 -3.11 10.74 9.44
N GLU A 21 -3.26 12.05 9.41
CA GLU A 21 -4.25 12.70 8.60
C GLU A 21 -3.78 12.33 7.20
N ASP A 22 -4.31 11.23 6.67
CA ASP A 22 -4.10 10.82 5.28
C ASP A 22 -4.46 12.06 4.45
N THR A 23 -3.43 12.78 4.00
CA THR A 23 -3.59 14.01 3.22
C THR A 23 -4.28 13.67 1.90
N GLU A 24 -4.89 14.65 1.24
CA GLU A 24 -5.57 14.47 -0.05
C GLU A 24 -4.66 13.77 -1.10
N GLU A 25 -3.35 13.97 -0.99
CA GLU A 25 -2.33 13.30 -1.80
C GLU A 25 -2.23 11.79 -1.55
N GLU A 26 -2.35 11.33 -0.30
CA GLU A 26 -2.36 9.90 0.02
C GLU A 26 -3.64 9.22 -0.48
N GLN A 27 -4.78 9.92 -0.45
CA GLN A 27 -6.02 9.41 -1.02
C GLN A 27 -5.90 9.26 -2.53
N ALA A 28 -5.40 10.30 -3.22
CA ALA A 28 -5.13 10.25 -4.66
C ALA A 28 -4.12 9.15 -5.02
N PHE A 29 -3.09 8.92 -4.21
CA PHE A 29 -2.14 7.84 -4.42
C PHE A 29 -2.75 6.45 -4.21
N LYS A 30 -3.60 6.28 -3.17
CA LYS A 30 -4.34 5.03 -2.94
C LYS A 30 -5.31 4.73 -4.08
N GLU A 31 -5.98 5.75 -4.63
CA GLU A 31 -6.86 5.60 -5.79
C GLU A 31 -6.10 5.25 -7.05
N LYS A 32 -5.00 5.97 -7.36
CA LYS A 32 -4.11 5.65 -8.49
C LYS A 32 -3.56 4.23 -8.38
N LYS A 33 -3.10 3.82 -7.19
CA LYS A 33 -2.57 2.47 -6.96
C LYS A 33 -3.64 1.39 -7.13
N LYS A 34 -4.89 1.64 -6.75
CA LYS A 34 -6.00 0.73 -7.02
C LYS A 34 -6.29 0.64 -8.51
N ALA A 35 -6.39 1.78 -9.21
CA ALA A 35 -6.61 1.82 -10.65
C ALA A 35 -5.49 1.10 -11.44
N GLU A 36 -4.23 1.29 -11.05
CA GLU A 36 -3.09 0.59 -11.63
C GLU A 36 -3.14 -0.92 -11.36
N ALA A 37 -3.47 -1.32 -10.13
CA ALA A 37 -3.61 -2.74 -9.80
C ALA A 37 -4.73 -3.42 -10.60
N ASP A 38 -5.85 -2.73 -10.81
CA ASP A 38 -6.97 -3.24 -11.59
C ASP A 38 -6.64 -3.27 -13.10
N ALA A 39 -5.95 -2.26 -13.62
CA ALA A 39 -5.44 -2.26 -14.98
C ALA A 39 -4.44 -3.41 -15.22
N LEU A 40 -3.54 -3.67 -14.26
CA LEU A 40 -2.60 -4.79 -14.32
C LEU A 40 -3.30 -6.14 -14.24
N LYS A 41 -4.34 -6.29 -13.42
CA LYS A 41 -5.15 -7.51 -13.36
C LYS A 41 -5.90 -7.73 -14.66
N ALA A 42 -6.55 -6.71 -15.21
CA ALA A 42 -7.24 -6.79 -16.49
C ALA A 42 -6.27 -7.10 -17.64
N ALA A 43 -5.07 -6.49 -17.65
CA ALA A 43 -4.03 -6.79 -18.62
C ALA A 43 -3.53 -8.24 -18.49
N LYS A 44 -3.33 -8.73 -17.25
CA LYS A 44 -2.97 -10.13 -16.99
C LYS A 44 -4.07 -11.09 -17.43
N GLU A 45 -5.33 -10.81 -17.12
CA GLU A 45 -6.45 -11.65 -17.57
C GLU A 45 -6.58 -11.66 -19.09
N ARG A 46 -6.39 -10.51 -19.74
CA ARG A 46 -6.32 -10.42 -21.20
C ARG A 46 -5.13 -11.19 -21.77
N ALA A 47 -3.99 -11.20 -21.10
CA ALA A 47 -2.82 -11.99 -21.47
C ALA A 47 -3.01 -13.50 -21.26
N LEU A 48 -3.79 -13.89 -20.25
CA LEU A 48 -4.10 -15.28 -19.97
C LEU A 48 -5.17 -15.84 -20.91
N LYS A 49 -6.15 -15.00 -21.31
CA LYS A 49 -7.27 -15.40 -22.18
C LYS A 49 -7.00 -15.18 -23.68
N GLY A 50 -6.20 -14.19 -24.04
CA GLY A 50 -5.82 -13.88 -25.42
C GLY A 50 -4.37 -14.28 -25.65
N GLY A 51 -4.10 -14.95 -26.77
CA GLY A 51 -2.75 -15.31 -27.23
C GLY A 51 -1.80 -14.10 -27.32
N PRO A 52 -0.57 -14.28 -27.86
CA PRO A 52 0.55 -13.36 -27.69
C PRO A 52 0.13 -11.89 -27.76
N LEU A 53 0.31 -11.19 -26.63
CA LEU A 53 -0.12 -9.80 -26.39
C LEU A 53 0.37 -8.81 -27.47
N VAL A 54 1.44 -9.19 -28.17
CA VAL A 54 1.98 -8.49 -29.32
C VAL A 54 1.80 -9.45 -30.50
N GLY A 55 0.81 -9.19 -31.35
CA GLY A 55 0.39 -10.03 -32.49
C GLY A 55 1.40 -10.11 -33.64
N GLY A 56 2.70 -10.09 -33.35
CA GLY A 56 3.76 -10.26 -34.32
C GLY A 56 4.65 -11.42 -33.90
N GLY A 57 4.26 -12.64 -34.29
CA GLY A 57 5.19 -13.76 -34.24
C GLY A 57 6.44 -13.38 -35.03
N ILE A 58 7.60 -13.37 -34.35
CA ILE A 58 8.89 -13.22 -35.01
C ILE A 58 9.00 -14.39 -35.99
N LYS A 59 8.87 -14.06 -37.27
CA LYS A 59 9.04 -14.99 -38.38
C LYS A 59 10.49 -15.47 -38.35
N LYS A 60 10.68 -16.76 -38.12
CA LYS A 60 11.96 -17.46 -38.28
C LYS A 60 12.30 -17.55 -39.77
#